data_AF-A0A2V9I0D8-F1
#
_entry.id   AF-A0A2V9I0D8-F1
#
_cell.length_a   1.000
_cell.length_b   1.000
_cell.length_c   1.000
_cell.angle_alpha   90.00
_cell.angle_beta   90.00
_cell.angle_gamma   90.00
#
_symmetry.space_group_name_H-M   'P 1'
#
loop_
_entity.id
_entity.type
_entity.pdbx_description
1 polymer ?
#
loop_
_entity_poly.entity_id
_entity_poly.type
_entity_poly.pdbx_seq_one_letter_code
_entity_poly.pdbx_strand_id
1 'polypeptide(L)'
;MSKTSTIARTRRNGRLVRVKPDGAEEALDTPSLARRSAAEIEAAAARDLENPPLTDARVGQLRRVPLVKTLRRALALTQEDFAARYHIPLGTLRDWEQGRSEPDQPARAYLTVIARDPEGIERALHPVSA
;
A
#
# COMPACT_ATOMS: atom_id res chain seq x y z
N MET A 1 -16.04 28.51 15.76
CA MET A 1 -14.61 28.21 15.51
C MET A 1 -14.34 28.45 14.03
N SER A 2 -13.60 29.51 13.67
CA SER A 2 -13.24 29.82 12.28
C SER A 2 -12.24 28.79 11.77
N LYS A 3 -12.57 28.07 10.69
CA LYS A 3 -11.61 27.20 10.02
C LYS A 3 -10.69 28.07 9.17
N THR A 4 -9.47 28.32 9.64
CA THR A 4 -8.43 28.98 8.85
C THR A 4 -7.92 28.01 7.78
N SER A 5 -8.71 27.82 6.71
CA SER A 5 -8.26 27.06 5.55
C SER A 5 -7.26 27.91 4.78
N THR A 6 -5.99 27.56 4.89
CA THR A 6 -4.90 28.18 4.17
C THR A 6 -4.54 27.29 2.99
N ILE A 7 -4.86 27.72 1.77
CA ILE A 7 -4.61 26.91 0.55
C ILE A 7 -3.25 27.32 -0.01
N ALA A 8 -2.30 26.38 -0.09
CA ALA A 8 -1.09 26.57 -0.90
C ALA A 8 -1.44 26.31 -2.38
N ARG A 9 -1.05 27.22 -3.27
CA ARG A 9 -1.29 27.12 -4.72
C ARG A 9 -0.02 27.42 -5.50
N THR A 10 0.31 26.61 -6.49
CA THR A 10 1.39 26.91 -7.45
C THR A 10 0.82 27.71 -8.62
N ARG A 11 1.38 28.90 -8.88
CA ARG A 11 1.01 29.76 -10.02
C ARG A 11 1.66 29.28 -11.30
N ARG A 12 1.18 29.75 -12.46
CA ARG A 12 1.73 29.39 -13.79
C ARG A 12 3.22 29.71 -13.95
N ASN A 13 3.73 30.68 -13.19
CA ASN A 13 5.15 31.03 -13.14
C ASN A 13 5.98 30.17 -12.16
N GLY A 14 5.41 29.08 -11.63
CA GLY A 14 6.06 28.18 -10.68
C GLY A 14 6.09 28.69 -9.23
N ARG A 15 5.64 29.92 -8.96
CA ARG A 15 5.66 30.49 -7.61
C ARG A 15 4.59 29.85 -6.72
N LEU A 16 5.00 29.40 -5.54
CA LEU A 16 4.07 28.93 -4.52
C LEU A 16 3.51 30.12 -3.74
N VAL A 17 2.18 30.18 -3.61
CA VAL A 17 1.48 31.22 -2.85
C VAL A 17 0.58 30.58 -1.80
N ARG A 18 0.48 31.24 -0.66
CA ARG A 18 -0.50 31.01 0.39
C ARG A 18 -1.73 31.88 0.09
N VAL A 19 -2.87 31.25 -0.17
CA VAL A 19 -4.15 31.94 -0.35
C VAL A 19 -4.86 32.03 1.00
N LYS A 20 -5.08 33.25 1.47
CA LYS A 20 -5.81 33.57 2.71
C LYS A 20 -7.32 33.44 2.49
N PRO A 21 -8.13 33.34 3.56
CA PRO A 21 -9.59 33.21 3.44
C PRO A 21 -10.29 34.38 2.72
N ASP A 22 -9.70 35.58 2.77
CA ASP A 22 -10.14 36.79 2.06
C ASP A 22 -9.72 36.82 0.57
N GLY A 23 -9.05 35.76 0.10
CA GLY A 23 -8.55 35.65 -1.27
C GLY A 23 -7.21 36.33 -1.50
N ALA A 24 -6.64 37.04 -0.50
CA ALA A 24 -5.33 37.64 -0.62
C ALA A 24 -4.24 36.58 -0.75
N GLU A 25 -3.27 36.85 -1.62
CA GLU A 25 -2.17 35.94 -1.90
C GLU A 25 -0.89 36.44 -1.28
N GLU A 26 -0.26 35.59 -0.49
CA GLU A 26 1.04 35.84 0.09
C GLU A 26 2.03 34.84 -0.50
N ALA A 27 3.12 35.34 -1.04
CA ALA A 27 4.14 34.46 -1.58
C ALA A 27 4.78 33.65 -0.46
N LEU A 28 4.90 32.34 -0.69
CA LEU A 28 5.66 31.49 0.22
C LEU A 28 7.13 31.59 -0.18
N ASP A 29 7.95 32.04 0.76
CA ASP A 29 9.39 31.89 0.65
C ASP A 29 9.71 30.40 0.72
N THR A 30 9.96 29.83 -0.44
CA THR A 30 10.33 28.42 -0.57
C THR A 30 11.81 28.42 -0.92
N PRO A 31 12.70 28.18 0.05
CA PRO A 31 14.11 28.10 -0.26
C PRO A 31 14.30 27.01 -1.32
N SER A 32 15.14 27.32 -2.31
CA SER A 32 15.58 26.29 -3.25
C SER A 32 16.27 25.20 -2.43
N LEU A 33 15.63 24.04 -2.32
CA LEU A 33 16.27 22.87 -1.73
C LEU A 33 17.38 22.47 -2.71
N ALA A 34 18.62 22.87 -2.39
CA ALA A 34 19.78 22.42 -3.12
C ALA A 34 19.72 20.88 -3.21
N ARG A 35 19.99 20.34 -4.40
CA ARG A 35 20.06 18.89 -4.58
C ARG A 35 21.11 18.35 -3.62
N ARG A 36 20.67 17.62 -2.60
CA ARG A 36 21.57 16.91 -1.68
C ARG A 36 22.32 15.85 -2.45
N SER A 37 23.60 15.69 -2.15
CA SER A 37 24.37 14.54 -2.61
C SER A 37 23.81 13.25 -1.98
N ALA A 38 24.07 12.10 -2.60
CA ALA A 38 23.68 10.80 -2.04
C ALA A 38 24.27 10.59 -0.63
N ALA A 39 25.50 11.03 -0.39
CA ALA A 39 26.16 10.92 0.91
C ALA A 39 25.47 11.77 2.00
N GLU A 40 24.99 12.97 1.67
CA GLU A 40 24.24 13.80 2.62
C GLU A 40 22.86 13.21 2.92
N ILE A 41 22.23 12.54 1.95
CA ILE A 41 20.96 11.85 2.13
C ILE A 41 21.15 10.66 3.09
N GLU A 42 22.15 9.81 2.83
CA GLU A 42 22.52 8.67 3.69
C GLU A 42 22.84 9.13 5.12
N ALA A 43 23.66 10.17 5.27
CA ALA A 43 24.01 10.71 6.59
C ALA A 43 22.81 11.32 7.34
N ALA A 44 21.85 11.91 6.63
CA ALA A 44 20.61 12.39 7.22
C ALA A 44 19.71 11.23 7.66
N ALA A 45 19.53 10.22 6.81
CA ALA A 45 18.75 9.03 7.13
C ALA A 45 19.34 8.28 8.33
N ALA A 46 20.66 8.10 8.38
CA ALA A 46 21.35 7.42 9.49
C ALA A 46 21.18 8.13 10.86
N ARG A 47 20.88 9.43 10.88
CA ARG A 47 20.62 10.20 12.11
C ARG A 47 19.15 10.25 12.49
N ASP A 48 18.24 9.82 11.62
CA ASP A 48 16.81 9.75 11.89
C ASP A 48 16.48 8.48 12.70
N LEU A 49 16.07 8.67 13.96
CA LEU A 49 15.72 7.57 14.86
C LEU A 49 14.34 6.96 14.56
N GLU A 50 13.43 7.71 13.94
CA GLU A 50 12.08 7.24 13.61
C GLU A 50 12.08 6.48 12.27
N ASN A 51 12.99 6.84 11.37
CA ASN A 51 13.12 6.22 10.05
C ASN A 51 14.59 5.92 9.69
N PRO A 52 15.26 5.03 10.43
CA PRO A 52 16.63 4.65 10.13
C PRO A 52 16.72 3.83 8.83
N PRO A 53 17.89 3.81 8.17
CA PRO A 53 18.13 2.96 7.00
C PRO A 53 17.84 1.48 7.28
N LEU A 54 17.34 0.78 6.27
CA LEU A 54 17.05 -0.65 6.37
C LEU A 54 18.36 -1.44 6.39
N THR A 55 18.66 -2.08 7.53
CA THR A 55 19.81 -3.00 7.65
C THR A 55 19.38 -4.44 7.42
N ASP A 56 20.28 -5.33 7.00
CA ASP A 56 19.99 -6.76 6.80
C ASP A 56 19.40 -7.42 8.06
N ALA A 57 19.93 -7.05 9.24
CA ALA A 57 19.40 -7.51 10.52
C ALA A 57 17.94 -7.07 10.73
N ARG A 58 17.55 -5.88 10.24
CA ARG A 58 16.19 -5.34 10.35
C ARG A 58 15.25 -5.98 9.33
N VAL A 59 15.74 -6.36 8.15
CA VAL A 59 14.95 -7.07 7.11
C VAL A 59 14.32 -8.34 7.68
N GLY A 60 15.08 -9.13 8.45
CA GLY A 60 14.58 -10.36 9.07
C GLY A 60 13.46 -10.14 10.12
N GLN A 61 13.35 -8.93 10.67
CA GLN A 61 12.36 -8.55 11.67
C GLN A 61 11.09 -7.97 11.04
N LEU A 62 11.11 -7.67 9.73
CA LEU A 62 9.96 -7.10 9.06
C LEU A 62 8.83 -8.14 8.95
N ARG A 63 7.60 -7.69 9.24
CA ARG A 63 6.41 -8.50 9.00
C ARG A 63 6.25 -8.71 7.50
N ARG A 64 6.34 -9.96 7.05
CA ARG A 64 6.08 -10.32 5.65
C ARG A 64 4.63 -10.03 5.30
N VAL A 65 4.41 -9.56 4.08
CA VAL A 65 3.06 -9.44 3.53
C VAL A 65 2.45 -10.85 3.43
N PRO A 66 1.22 -11.08 3.93
CA PRO A 66 0.58 -12.39 3.83
C PRO A 66 0.48 -12.88 2.38
N LEU A 67 0.85 -14.13 2.13
CA LEU A 67 0.91 -14.72 0.78
C LEU A 67 -0.40 -14.56 0.01
N VAL A 68 -1.54 -14.76 0.69
CA VAL A 68 -2.88 -14.63 0.09
C VAL A 68 -3.14 -13.23 -0.47
N LYS A 69 -2.65 -12.17 0.20
CA LYS A 69 -2.78 -10.79 -0.26
C LYS A 69 -1.98 -10.55 -1.54
N THR A 70 -0.78 -11.12 -1.61
CA THR A 70 0.07 -11.03 -2.80
C THR A 70 -0.55 -11.80 -3.96
N LEU A 71 -1.04 -13.02 -3.71
CA LEU A 71 -1.73 -13.84 -4.71
C LEU A 71 -2.94 -13.12 -5.31
N ARG A 72 -3.85 -12.62 -4.46
CA ARG A 72 -5.02 -11.89 -4.93
C ARG A 72 -4.66 -10.67 -5.79
N ARG A 73 -3.66 -9.89 -5.36
CA ARG A 73 -3.18 -8.72 -6.11
C ARG A 73 -2.56 -9.09 -7.44
N ALA A 74 -1.82 -10.20 -7.50
CA ALA A 74 -1.25 -10.71 -8.74
C ALA A 74 -2.34 -11.10 -9.75
N LEU A 75 -3.50 -11.58 -9.26
CA LEU A 75 -4.67 -11.89 -10.08
C LEU A 75 -5.55 -10.66 -10.38
N ALA A 76 -5.18 -9.47 -9.92
CA ALA A 76 -5.91 -8.21 -10.09
C ALA A 76 -7.38 -8.25 -9.58
N LEU A 77 -7.66 -9.04 -8.55
CA LEU A 77 -9.01 -9.19 -7.99
C LEU A 77 -9.24 -8.30 -6.77
N THR A 78 -10.46 -7.80 -6.61
CA THR A 78 -10.93 -7.24 -5.33
C THR A 78 -11.00 -8.34 -4.26
N GLN A 79 -11.14 -7.98 -2.98
CA GLN A 79 -11.29 -8.99 -1.93
C GLN A 79 -12.58 -9.78 -2.14
N GLU A 80 -13.65 -9.09 -2.52
CA GLU A 80 -14.96 -9.63 -2.82
C GLU A 80 -14.89 -10.62 -3.99
N ASP A 81 -14.25 -10.24 -5.11
CA ASP A 81 -14.12 -11.10 -6.28
C ASP A 81 -13.28 -12.35 -5.98
N PHE A 82 -12.17 -12.22 -5.25
CA PHE A 82 -11.33 -13.35 -4.88
C PHE A 82 -12.06 -14.31 -3.93
N ALA A 83 -12.76 -13.76 -2.93
CA ALA A 83 -13.57 -14.52 -1.99
C ALA A 83 -14.67 -15.31 -2.73
N ALA A 84 -15.40 -14.65 -3.62
CA ALA A 84 -16.47 -15.26 -4.41
C ALA A 84 -15.93 -16.31 -5.39
N ARG A 85 -14.87 -15.98 -6.15
CA ARG A 85 -14.28 -16.88 -7.15
C ARG A 85 -13.79 -18.19 -6.53
N TYR A 86 -13.12 -18.11 -5.38
CA TYR A 86 -12.45 -19.25 -4.76
C TYR A 86 -13.16 -19.82 -3.54
N HIS A 87 -14.43 -19.44 -3.29
CA HIS A 87 -15.25 -19.93 -2.17
C HIS A 87 -14.56 -19.78 -0.80
N ILE A 88 -13.86 -18.66 -0.60
CA ILE A 88 -13.27 -18.30 0.70
C ILE A 88 -14.17 -17.24 1.34
N PRO A 89 -14.70 -17.44 2.56
CA PRO A 89 -15.51 -16.43 3.22
C PRO A 89 -14.76 -15.09 3.31
N LEU A 90 -15.41 -14.00 2.89
CA LEU A 90 -14.77 -12.68 2.82
C LEU A 90 -14.18 -12.21 4.15
N GLY A 91 -14.84 -12.53 5.28
CA GLY A 91 -14.32 -12.27 6.62
C GLY A 91 -12.99 -12.99 6.88
N THR A 92 -12.95 -14.28 6.56
CA THR A 92 -11.74 -15.12 6.67
C THR A 92 -10.60 -14.60 5.80
N LEU A 93 -10.88 -14.23 4.54
CA LEU A 93 -9.88 -13.63 3.65
C LEU A 93 -9.31 -12.33 4.24
N ARG A 94 -10.18 -11.46 4.79
CA ARG A 94 -9.76 -10.20 5.42
C ARG A 94 -8.88 -10.44 6.64
N ASP A 95 -9.23 -11.41 7.48
CA ASP A 95 -8.43 -11.78 8.65
C ASP A 95 -7.05 -12.29 8.25
N TRP A 96 -6.95 -13.11 7.20
CA TRP A 96 -5.66 -13.58 6.67
C TRP A 96 -4.84 -12.45 6.05
N GLU A 97 -5.44 -11.56 5.27
CA GLU A 97 -4.73 -10.45 4.62
C GLU A 97 -4.24 -9.36 5.57
N GLN A 98 -4.91 -9.21 6.72
CA GLN A 98 -4.50 -8.35 7.84
C GLN A 98 -3.57 -9.09 8.83
N GLY A 99 -3.48 -10.42 8.69
CA GLY A 99 -2.80 -11.35 9.58
C GLY A 99 -3.34 -11.31 11.01
N ARG A 100 -4.66 -11.20 11.17
CA ARG A 100 -5.37 -11.47 12.44
C ARG A 100 -5.44 -12.97 12.73
N SER A 101 -5.42 -13.78 11.68
CA SER A 101 -5.29 -15.23 11.71
C SER A 101 -4.45 -15.70 10.54
N GLU A 102 -4.05 -16.97 10.55
CA GLU A 102 -3.35 -17.61 9.45
C GLU A 102 -4.23 -18.69 8.81
N PRO A 103 -4.10 -18.92 7.48
CA PRO A 103 -4.75 -20.05 6.83
C PRO A 103 -4.21 -21.34 7.42
N ASP A 104 -5.08 -22.30 7.70
CA ASP A 104 -4.73 -23.63 8.16
C ASP A 104 -4.04 -24.47 7.05
N GLN A 105 -3.68 -25.71 7.34
CA GLN A 105 -2.93 -26.53 6.40
C GLN A 105 -3.70 -26.78 5.07
N PRO A 106 -4.99 -27.15 5.08
CA PRO A 106 -5.78 -27.25 3.85
C PRO A 106 -5.89 -25.92 3.09
N ALA A 107 -6.16 -24.80 3.76
CA ALA A 107 -6.25 -23.50 3.11
C ALA A 107 -4.92 -23.08 2.45
N ARG A 108 -3.78 -23.35 3.10
CA ARG A 108 -2.46 -23.12 2.49
C ARG A 108 -2.23 -23.98 1.25
N ALA A 109 -2.61 -25.25 1.29
CA ALA A 109 -2.52 -26.13 0.13
C ALA A 109 -3.41 -25.62 -1.00
N TYR A 110 -4.64 -25.21 -0.69
CA TYR A 110 -5.58 -24.66 -1.65
C TYR A 110 -5.09 -23.36 -2.30
N LEU A 111 -4.58 -22.41 -1.51
CA LEU A 111 -3.94 -21.18 -2.01
C LEU A 111 -2.73 -21.48 -2.91
N THR A 112 -1.97 -22.54 -2.60
CA THR A 112 -0.86 -23.00 -3.44
C THR A 112 -1.36 -23.50 -4.79
N VAL A 113 -2.49 -24.20 -4.83
CA VAL A 113 -3.09 -24.69 -6.08
C VAL A 113 -3.67 -23.51 -6.89
N ILE A 114 -4.37 -22.57 -6.26
CA ILE A 114 -4.84 -21.34 -6.93
C ILE A 114 -3.67 -20.59 -7.57
N ALA A 115 -2.53 -20.49 -6.88
CA ALA A 115 -1.35 -19.83 -7.42
C ALA A 115 -0.76 -20.53 -8.66
N ARG A 116 -1.00 -21.83 -8.82
CA ARG A 116 -0.50 -22.64 -9.95
C ARG A 116 -1.47 -22.68 -11.12
N ASP A 117 -2.77 -22.77 -10.85
CA ASP A 117 -3.82 -22.88 -11.87
C ASP A 117 -5.08 -22.10 -11.45
N PRO A 118 -5.04 -20.76 -11.50
CA PRO A 118 -6.15 -19.92 -11.03
C PRO A 118 -7.42 -20.12 -11.87
N GLU A 119 -7.27 -20.34 -13.19
CA GLU A 119 -8.37 -20.52 -14.13
C GLU A 119 -8.97 -21.93 -14.05
N GLY A 120 -8.16 -22.96 -13.87
CA GLY A 120 -8.64 -24.33 -13.70
C GLY A 120 -9.44 -24.50 -12.41
N ILE A 121 -9.01 -23.85 -11.33
CA ILE A 121 -9.78 -23.83 -10.08
C ILE A 121 -11.09 -23.06 -10.25
N GLU A 122 -11.08 -21.89 -10.93
CA GLU A 122 -12.31 -21.16 -11.23
C GLU A 122 -13.29 -22.03 -12.03
N ARG A 123 -12.84 -22.69 -13.10
CA ARG A 123 -13.68 -23.62 -13.89
C ARG A 123 -14.21 -24.79 -13.07
N ALA A 124 -13.39 -25.34 -12.16
CA ALA A 124 -13.79 -26.47 -11.32
C ALA A 124 -14.87 -26.09 -10.30
N LEU A 125 -14.83 -24.85 -9.78
CA LEU A 125 -15.79 -24.36 -8.78
C LEU A 125 -17.07 -23.78 -9.40
N HIS A 126 -16.99 -23.28 -10.63
CA HIS A 126 -18.10 -22.71 -11.38
C HIS A 126 -18.35 -23.51 -12.66
N PRO A 127 -18.79 -24.78 -12.56
CA PRO A 127 -19.11 -25.56 -13.74
C PRO A 127 -20.26 -24.88 -14.49
N VAL A 128 -20.15 -24.81 -15.82
CA VAL A 128 -21.26 -24.36 -16.67
C VAL A 128 -22.42 -25.32 -16.45
N SER A 129 -23.52 -24.83 -15.87
CA SER A 129 -24.76 -25.61 -15.78
C SER A 129 -25.16 -26.04 -17.19
N ALA A 130 -25.24 -27.35 -17.42
CA ALA A 130 -25.77 -27.93 -18.64
C ALA A 130 -27.30 -27.73 -18.74
#